data_AF-A0A8T5DQX8-F1
#
_entry.id   AF-A0A8T5DQX8-F1
#
_cell.length_a   1.000
_cell.length_b   1.000
_cell.length_c   1.000
_cell.angle_alpha   90.00
_cell.angle_beta   90.00
_cell.angle_gamma   90.00
#
_symmetry.space_group_name_H-M   'P 1'
#
loop_
_entity.id
_entity.type
_entity.pdbx_description
1 polymer ?
#
loop_
_entity_poly.entity_id
_entity_poly.type
_entity_poly.pdbx_seq_one_letter_code
_entity_poly.pdbx_strand_id
1 'polypeptide(L)'
;MSKLNWNTVWRWIHIILGMMIMVYFFRIANMSTTWPAWVDELVANTVIWMVMWSGIAKWQYPRYKKWKNKRIREKKALEAGETTA
;
A
#
# COMPACT_ATOMS: atom_id res chain seq x y z
N MET A 1 -1.13 -6.12 -25.00
CA MET A 1 -0.07 -5.58 -24.12
C MET A 1 -0.48 -5.84 -22.68
N SER A 2 0.35 -6.56 -21.93
CA SER A 2 0.01 -7.09 -20.60
C SER A 2 -0.48 -5.97 -19.69
N LYS A 3 -1.73 -6.08 -19.22
CA LYS A 3 -2.27 -5.24 -18.15
C LYS A 3 -1.40 -5.49 -16.93
N LEU A 4 -0.36 -4.70 -16.72
CA LEU A 4 0.48 -4.79 -15.54
C LEU A 4 -0.46 -4.76 -14.34
N ASN A 5 -0.54 -5.88 -13.65
CA ASN A 5 -1.45 -6.04 -12.54
C ASN A 5 -0.85 -5.20 -11.41
N TRP A 6 -1.30 -3.96 -11.31
CA TRP A 6 -0.83 -2.97 -10.34
C TRP A 6 -0.84 -3.53 -8.92
N ASN A 7 -1.78 -4.43 -8.62
CA ASN A 7 -1.84 -5.18 -7.36
C ASN A 7 -0.61 -6.09 -7.14
N THR A 8 -0.11 -6.72 -8.21
CA THR A 8 1.12 -7.52 -8.17
C THR A 8 2.35 -6.63 -7.99
N VAL A 9 2.40 -5.48 -8.66
CA VAL A 9 3.52 -4.52 -8.53
C VAL A 9 3.62 -3.97 -7.10
N TRP A 10 2.52 -3.48 -6.54
CA TRP A 10 2.50 -3.00 -5.15
C TRP A 10 2.80 -4.09 -4.13
N ARG A 11 2.39 -5.35 -4.39
CA ARG A 11 2.76 -6.49 -3.54
C ARG A 11 4.28 -6.67 -3.51
N TRP A 12 4.94 -6.65 -4.67
CA TRP A 12 6.38 -6.84 -4.74
C TRP A 12 7.14 -5.65 -4.13
N ILE A 13 6.69 -4.41 -4.38
CA ILE A 13 7.27 -3.22 -3.74
C ILE A 13 7.17 -3.31 -2.21
N HIS A 14 6.01 -3.69 -1.66
CA HIS A 14 5.83 -3.83 -0.23
C HIS A 14 6.71 -4.94 0.38
N ILE A 15 6.85 -6.07 -0.31
CA ILE A 15 7.73 -7.17 0.14
C ILE A 15 9.20 -6.73 0.13
N ILE A 16 9.66 -6.05 -0.92
CA ILE A 16 11.04 -5.58 -1.03
C ILE A 16 11.35 -4.55 0.06
N LEU A 17 10.47 -3.56 0.26
CA LEU A 17 10.65 -2.55 1.30
C LEU A 17 10.56 -3.14 2.71
N GLY A 18 9.62 -4.08 2.95
CA GLY A 18 9.53 -4.80 4.22
C GLY A 18 10.78 -5.64 4.51
N MET A 19 11.38 -6.24 3.46
CA MET A 19 12.63 -6.98 3.58
C MET A 19 13.80 -6.07 3.97
N MET A 20 13.86 -4.84 3.44
CA MET A 20 14.86 -3.85 3.87
C MET A 20 14.72 -3.48 5.35
N ILE A 21 13.49 -3.30 5.84
CA ILE A 21 13.23 -3.05 7.27
C ILE A 21 13.72 -4.21 8.13
N MET A 22 13.49 -5.46 7.69
CA MET A 22 13.97 -6.64 8.40
C MET A 22 15.49 -6.67 8.50
N VAL A 23 16.22 -6.37 7.42
CA VAL A 23 17.70 -6.30 7.44
C VAL A 23 18.20 -5.18 8.35
N TYR A 24 17.53 -4.02 8.34
CA TYR A 24 17.85 -2.90 9.22
C TYR A 24 17.74 -3.29 10.70
N PHE A 25 16.60 -3.85 11.11
CA PHE A 25 16.40 -4.30 12.49
C PHE A 25 17.25 -5.52 12.86
N PHE A 26 17.47 -6.44 11.93
CA PHE A 26 18.33 -7.60 12.14
C PHE A 26 19.75 -7.17 12.52
N ARG A 27 20.29 -6.16 11.83
CA ARG A 27 21.61 -5.62 12.16
C ARG A 27 21.62 -4.96 13.54
N ILE A 28 20.64 -4.12 13.86
CA ILE A 28 20.56 -3.46 15.18
C ILE A 28 20.47 -4.50 16.30
N ALA A 29 19.75 -5.60 16.08
CA ALA A 29 19.57 -6.65 17.09
C ALA A 29 20.80 -7.57 17.25
N ASN A 30 21.58 -7.80 16.19
CA ASN A 30 22.67 -8.80 16.19
C ASN A 30 24.08 -8.18 16.13
N MET A 31 24.21 -6.91 15.75
CA MET A 31 25.48 -6.20 15.71
C MET A 31 25.45 -5.07 16.73
N SER A 32 26.52 -4.95 17.53
CA SER A 32 26.71 -3.85 18.49
C SER A 32 27.05 -2.50 17.84
N THR A 33 26.96 -2.41 16.51
CA THR A 33 27.25 -1.19 15.74
C THR A 33 25.97 -0.62 15.17
N THR A 34 25.77 0.68 15.38
CA THR A 34 24.63 1.40 14.80
C THR A 34 24.88 1.70 13.33
N TRP A 35 23.80 1.94 12.59
CA TRP A 35 23.93 2.50 11.26
C TRP A 35 24.38 3.97 11.33
N PRO A 36 24.94 4.51 10.24
CA PRO A 36 25.17 5.94 10.12
C PRO A 36 23.85 6.72 10.27
N ALA A 37 23.89 7.90 10.88
CA ALA A 37 22.69 8.71 11.16
C ALA A 37 21.80 8.98 9.92
N TRP A 38 22.42 9.15 8.75
CA TRP A 38 21.68 9.36 7.50
C TRP A 38 20.87 8.13 7.06
N VAL A 39 21.32 6.92 7.41
CA VAL A 39 20.59 5.68 7.12
C VAL A 39 19.40 5.54 8.06
N ASP A 40 19.59 5.83 9.35
CA ASP A 40 18.49 5.81 10.33
C ASP A 40 17.38 6.79 9.93
N GLU A 41 17.76 8.01 9.53
CA GLU A 41 16.81 9.01 9.06
C GLU A 41 16.09 8.56 7.78
N LEU A 42 16.81 7.99 6.81
CA LEU A 42 16.21 7.50 5.57
C LEU A 42 15.25 6.33 5.83
N VAL A 43 15.63 5.39 6.69
CA VAL A 43 14.77 4.25 7.05
C VAL A 43 13.54 4.73 7.80
N ALA A 44 13.69 5.62 8.77
CA ALA A 44 12.60 6.15 9.58
C ALA A 44 11.61 7.01 8.76
N ASN A 45 12.11 7.98 7.99
CA ASN A 45 11.25 8.91 7.26
C ASN A 45 10.70 8.34 5.95
N THR A 46 11.49 7.51 5.25
CA THR A 46 11.13 7.10 3.87
C THR A 46 10.70 5.65 3.82
N VAL A 47 11.52 4.72 4.33
CA VAL A 47 11.26 3.28 4.17
C VAL A 47 10.06 2.85 4.99
N ILE A 48 9.99 3.20 6.28
CA ILE A 48 8.86 2.87 7.14
C ILE A 48 7.58 3.54 6.62
N TRP A 49 7.67 4.81 6.22
CA TRP A 49 6.52 5.56 5.69
C TRP A 49 5.99 4.95 4.39
N MET A 50 6.87 4.55 3.47
CA MET A 50 6.48 3.86 2.24
C MET A 50 5.94 2.45 2.48
N VAL A 51 6.46 1.69 3.45
CA VAL A 51 5.90 0.39 3.84
C VAL A 51 4.50 0.55 4.43
N MET A 52 4.31 1.54 5.29
CA MET A 52 3.00 1.86 5.85
C MET A 52 2.01 2.25 4.75
N TRP A 53 2.40 3.16 3.84
CA TRP A 53 1.54 3.62 2.76
C TRP A 53 1.23 2.52 1.73
N SER A 54 2.21 1.69 1.38
CA SER A 54 2.00 0.54 0.49
C SER A 54 1.14 -0.57 1.13
N GLY A 55 1.23 -0.73 2.45
CA GLY A 55 0.30 -1.55 3.23
C GLY A 55 -1.13 -1.02 3.14
N ILE A 56 -1.35 0.24 3.51
CA ILE A 56 -2.67 0.89 3.44
C ILE A 56 -3.23 0.80 2.01
N ALA A 57 -2.42 1.12 0.98
CA ALA A 57 -2.84 1.04 -0.41
C ALA A 57 -3.33 -0.37 -0.77
N LYS A 58 -2.61 -1.43 -0.39
CA LYS A 58 -3.03 -2.80 -0.69
C LYS A 58 -4.28 -3.24 0.08
N TRP A 59 -4.37 -2.91 1.37
CA TRP A 59 -5.45 -3.37 2.24
C TRP A 59 -6.73 -2.53 2.10
N GLN A 60 -6.62 -1.23 1.83
CA GLN A 60 -7.76 -0.33 1.65
C GLN A 60 -8.26 -0.25 0.21
N TYR A 61 -7.40 -0.41 -0.81
CA TYR A 61 -7.82 -0.33 -2.22
C TYR A 61 -8.95 -1.29 -2.62
N PRO A 62 -8.92 -2.59 -2.30
CA PRO A 62 -10.02 -3.49 -2.65
C PRO A 62 -11.31 -3.13 -1.92
N ARG A 63 -11.22 -2.63 -0.68
CA ARG A 63 -12.37 -2.18 0.12
C ARG A 63 -12.99 -0.91 -0.46
N TYR A 64 -12.14 0.06 -0.80
CA TYR A 64 -12.53 1.28 -1.50
C TYR A 64 -13.16 0.98 -2.87
N LYS A 65 -12.56 0.07 -3.66
CA LYS A 65 -13.10 -0.32 -4.98
C LYS A 65 -14.48 -0.97 -4.85
N LYS A 66 -14.68 -1.85 -3.87
CA LYS A 66 -16.00 -2.45 -3.58
C LYS A 66 -17.03 -1.37 -3.19
N TRP A 67 -16.64 -0.46 -2.30
CA TRP A 67 -17.49 0.65 -1.85
C TRP A 67 -17.88 1.58 -3.02
N LYS A 68 -16.90 1.98 -3.84
CA LYS A 68 -17.11 2.83 -5.02
C LYS A 68 -18.05 2.17 -6.03
N ASN A 69 -17.86 0.87 -6.32
CA ASN A 69 -18.71 0.15 -7.26
C ASN A 69 -20.15 -0.01 -6.75
N LYS A 70 -20.35 -0.20 -5.44
CA LYS A 70 -21.69 -0.24 -4.83
C LYS A 70 -22.40 1.10 -5.02
N ARG A 71 -21.74 2.21 -4.69
CA ARG A 71 -22.25 3.58 -4.88
C ARG A 71 -22.61 3.90 -6.34
N ILE A 72 -21.79 3.46 -7.29
CA ILE A 72 -22.08 3.64 -8.73
C ILE A 72 -23.33 2.85 -9.14
N ARG A 73 -23.50 1.62 -8.65
CA ARG A 73 -24.71 0.81 -8.92
C ARG A 73 -25.96 1.43 -8.32
N GLU A 74 -25.87 1.91 -7.07
CA GLU A 74 -26.97 2.60 -6.38
C GLU A 74 -27.37 3.89 -7.12
N LYS A 75 -26.40 4.69 -7.56
CA LYS A 75 -26.67 5.91 -8.32
C LYS A 75 -27.36 5.61 -9.66
N LYS A 76 -26.91 4.58 -10.39
CA LYS A 76 -27.55 4.12 -11.63
C LYS A 76 -28.98 3.59 -11.40
N ALA A 77 -29.22 2.91 -10.29
CA ALA A 77 -30.55 2.40 -9.94
C ALA A 77 -31.51 3.55 -9.59
N LEU A 78 -31.02 4.59 -8.90
CA LEU A 78 -31.78 5.81 -8.62
C LEU A 78 -32.15 6.56 -9.92
N GLU A 79 -31.15 6.80 -10.78
CA GLU A 79 -31.33 7.49 -12.07
C GLU A 79 -32.31 6.73 -12.98
N ALA A 80 -32.27 5.39 -12.99
CA ALA A 80 -33.20 4.56 -13.77
C ALA A 80 -34.64 4.59 -13.20
N GLY A 81 -34.79 4.69 -11.87
CA GLY A 81 -36.09 4.78 -11.20
C GLY A 81 -36.79 6.13 -11.39
N GLU A 82 -36.02 7.23 -11.41
CA GLU A 82 -36.56 8.58 -11.70
C GLU A 82 -37.01 8.75 -13.16
N THR A 83 -36.42 8.04 -14.12
CA THR A 83 -36.86 8.07 -15.53
C THR A 83 -38.14 7.27 -15.82
N THR A 84 -38.63 6.46 -14.86
CA THR A 84 -39.81 5.60 -15.03
C THR A 84 -41.02 6.03 -14.18
N ALA A 85 -40.91 7.13 -13.43
CA ALA A 85 -41.98 7.76 -12.68
C ALA A 85 -42.47 9.02 -13.40
#